data_AF-A0A5U5WSC6-F1
#
_entry.id   AF-A0A5U5WSC6-F1
#
_cell.length_a   1.000
_cell.length_b   1.000
_cell.length_c   1.000
_cell.angle_alpha   90.00
_cell.angle_beta   90.00
_cell.angle_gamma   90.00
#
_symmetry.space_group_name_H-M   'P 1'
#
loop_
_entity.id
_entity.type
_entity.pdbx_description
1 polymer ?
#
loop_
_entity_poly.entity_id
_entity_poly.type
_entity_poly.pdbx_seq_one_letter_code
_entity_poly.pdbx_strand_id
1 'polypeptide(L)'
;MFRLSSVKIEGFWGRLNASCSFNEDVNIIIGRNGTGKTTFMNILHSVLALELESLNENSFDNVTIKIKEGSKTKTIKVVSKFDITKALPTFEYTISRKKYIIRSFEDRRLPIYMRRKYQEDVEKLKLELDKLVALSSLSVYRLRSGEDFEIRDKYGSKLINPVDYRLEQLLQNLTKYQLYLSQRARDVSAKLQKEVLASILYSKEDGIDDTFNFSFDKEKERRNLI
;
A
#
# COMPACT_ATOMS: atom_id res chain seq x y z
N MET A 1 11.31 10.93 21.94
CA MET A 1 11.57 9.74 21.11
C MET A 1 13.06 9.61 20.90
N PHE A 2 13.60 8.39 20.79
CA PHE A 2 15.03 8.19 20.60
C PHE A 2 15.44 8.42 19.16
N ARG A 3 16.65 8.94 18.95
CA ARG A 3 17.30 9.08 17.64
C ARG A 3 18.36 7.99 17.46
N LEU A 4 18.62 7.61 16.21
CA LEU A 4 19.72 6.70 15.88
C LEU A 4 21.05 7.37 16.22
N SER A 5 21.93 6.65 16.92
CA SER A 5 23.28 7.12 17.24
C SER A 5 24.33 6.33 16.44
N SER A 6 24.18 5.02 16.35
CA SER A 6 25.05 4.19 15.53
C SER A 6 24.38 2.88 15.16
N VAL A 7 24.77 2.29 14.03
CA VAL A 7 24.43 0.93 13.66
C VAL A 7 25.68 0.14 13.30
N LYS A 8 25.70 -1.14 13.66
CA LYS A 8 26.67 -2.13 13.22
C LYS A 8 25.91 -3.34 12.67
N ILE A 9 26.24 -3.74 11.45
CA ILE A 9 25.70 -4.90 10.75
C ILE A 9 26.87 -5.85 10.48
N GLU A 10 26.78 -7.06 11.03
CA GLU A 10 27.74 -8.14 10.82
C GLU A 10 27.14 -9.17 9.86
N GLY A 11 27.98 -9.79 9.04
CA GLY A 11 27.53 -10.73 8.01
C GLY A 11 26.81 -10.07 6.83
N PHE A 12 27.05 -8.77 6.62
CA PHE A 12 26.52 -8.02 5.48
C PHE A 12 26.94 -8.69 4.16
N TRP A 13 25.98 -9.14 3.36
CA TRP A 13 26.23 -9.96 2.16
C TRP A 13 27.07 -11.22 2.44
N GLY A 14 26.94 -11.79 3.65
CA GLY A 14 27.60 -13.03 4.08
C GLY A 14 29.12 -12.95 4.25
N ARG A 15 29.75 -11.80 4.01
CA ARG A 15 31.23 -11.67 4.10
C ARG A 15 31.75 -10.32 4.56
N LEU A 16 30.92 -9.28 4.52
CA LEU A 16 31.32 -7.92 4.90
C LEU A 16 30.69 -7.55 6.24
N ASN A 17 31.22 -6.48 6.83
CA ASN A 17 30.60 -5.81 7.95
C ASN A 17 30.37 -4.35 7.58
N ALA A 18 29.27 -3.78 8.03
CA ALA A 18 28.95 -2.36 7.83
C ALA A 18 28.75 -1.69 9.19
N SER A 19 29.31 -0.49 9.36
CA SER A 19 29.05 0.33 10.54
C SER A 19 28.87 1.79 10.13
N CYS A 20 28.01 2.49 10.87
CA CYS A 20 27.75 3.91 10.64
C CYS A 20 27.43 4.57 11.98
N SER A 21 27.95 5.79 12.16
CA SER A 21 27.54 6.70 13.23
C SER A 21 26.67 7.78 12.61
N PHE A 22 25.58 8.13 13.28
CA PHE A 22 24.60 9.08 12.78
C PHE A 22 24.73 10.43 13.50
N ASN A 23 24.61 11.50 12.74
CA ASN A 23 24.31 12.84 13.25
C ASN A 23 22.86 12.91 13.73
N GLU A 24 22.59 13.83 14.66
CA GLU A 24 21.27 13.96 15.28
C GLU A 24 20.20 14.48 14.31
N ASP A 25 20.60 15.25 13.28
CA ASP A 25 19.66 15.94 12.39
C ASP A 25 19.58 15.27 11.01
N VAL A 26 20.62 15.42 10.17
CA VAL A 26 20.62 14.93 8.79
C VAL A 26 21.85 14.07 8.52
N ASN A 27 21.60 12.94 7.86
CA ASN A 27 22.61 11.96 7.46
C ASN A 27 22.49 11.69 5.96
N ILE A 28 23.59 11.82 5.22
CA ILE A 28 23.61 11.58 3.78
C ILE A 28 24.59 10.42 3.51
N ILE A 29 24.07 9.33 2.96
CA ILE A 29 24.89 8.15 2.63
C ILE A 29 25.24 8.20 1.15
N ILE A 30 26.52 8.43 0.84
CA ILE A 30 27.05 8.59 -0.52
C ILE A 30 28.06 7.48 -0.81
N GLY A 31 28.12 7.05 -2.07
CA GLY A 31 29.06 6.03 -2.52
C GLY A 31 28.79 5.62 -3.95
N ARG A 32 29.69 4.83 -4.54
CA ARG A 32 29.53 4.32 -5.92
C ARG A 32 28.31 3.38 -6.03
N ASN A 33 27.81 3.17 -7.24
CA ASN A 33 26.76 2.18 -7.47
C ASN A 33 27.27 0.78 -7.09
N GLY A 34 26.39 -0.04 -6.51
CA GLY A 34 26.75 -1.38 -6.06
C GLY A 34 27.54 -1.45 -4.74
N THR A 35 27.75 -0.34 -4.02
CA THR A 35 28.45 -0.37 -2.71
C THR A 35 27.59 -0.77 -1.52
N GLY A 36 26.34 -1.20 -1.75
CA GLY A 36 25.46 -1.71 -0.69
C GLY A 36 24.68 -0.65 0.09
N LYS A 37 24.67 0.62 -0.33
CA LYS A 37 23.91 1.70 0.32
C LYS A 37 22.43 1.35 0.53
N THR A 38 21.77 0.84 -0.52
CA THR A 38 20.36 0.45 -0.45
C THR A 38 20.16 -0.75 0.46
N THR A 39 21.00 -1.79 0.36
CA THR A 39 20.92 -2.96 1.25
C THR A 39 21.13 -2.57 2.72
N PHE A 40 22.07 -1.68 3.00
CA PHE A 40 22.30 -1.14 4.35
C PHE A 40 21.04 -0.45 4.88
N MET A 41 20.42 0.42 4.08
CA MET A 41 19.19 1.10 4.46
C MET A 41 18.01 0.14 4.61
N ASN A 42 17.91 -0.89 3.76
CA ASN A 42 16.87 -1.90 3.83
C ASN A 42 16.99 -2.72 5.11
N ILE A 43 18.18 -3.22 5.46
CA ILE A 43 18.40 -3.95 6.71
C ILE A 43 18.04 -3.08 7.91
N LEU A 44 18.53 -1.83 7.95
CA LEU A 44 18.23 -0.89 9.02
C LEU A 44 16.72 -0.64 9.15
N HIS A 45 16.04 -0.41 8.02
CA HIS A 45 14.60 -0.19 7.98
C HIS A 45 13.84 -1.42 8.46
N SER A 46 14.10 -2.58 7.88
CA SER A 46 13.34 -3.80 8.16
C SER A 46 13.53 -4.27 9.60
N VAL A 47 14.70 -4.01 10.21
CA VAL A 47 14.91 -4.26 11.65
C VAL A 47 14.00 -3.38 12.51
N LEU A 48 13.90 -2.09 12.19
CA LEU A 48 13.13 -1.12 12.97
C LEU A 48 11.61 -1.22 12.72
N ALA A 49 11.21 -1.52 11.48
CA ALA A 49 9.81 -1.67 11.05
C ALA A 49 9.23 -3.06 11.38
N LEU A 50 10.08 -4.02 11.74
CA LEU A 50 9.74 -5.43 11.89
C LEU A 50 9.18 -6.06 10.59
N GLU A 51 9.82 -5.79 9.47
CA GLU A 51 9.49 -6.38 8.16
C GLU A 51 10.24 -7.71 7.96
N LEU A 52 9.66 -8.79 8.47
CA LEU A 52 10.32 -10.10 8.52
C LEU A 52 10.64 -10.67 7.14
N GLU A 53 9.79 -10.42 6.14
CA GLU A 53 10.02 -10.83 4.75
C GLU A 53 11.30 -10.20 4.20
N SER A 54 11.42 -8.88 4.30
CA SER A 54 12.63 -8.15 3.90
C SER A 54 13.86 -8.55 4.72
N LEU A 55 13.71 -8.93 5.99
CA LEU A 55 14.83 -9.46 6.78
C LEU A 55 15.32 -10.83 6.29
N ASN A 56 14.46 -11.67 5.70
CA ASN A 56 14.89 -12.95 5.13
C ASN A 56 15.67 -12.76 3.83
N GLU A 57 15.27 -11.78 3.02
CA GLU A 57 15.90 -11.48 1.73
C GLU A 57 17.28 -10.84 1.87
N ASN A 58 17.48 -10.04 2.92
CA ASN A 58 18.74 -9.37 3.17
C ASN A 58 19.64 -10.23 4.07
N SER A 59 20.76 -10.71 3.55
CA SER A 59 21.71 -11.52 4.33
C SER A 59 22.48 -10.69 5.35
N PHE A 60 22.29 -11.01 6.64
CA PHE A 60 23.08 -10.52 7.78
C PHE A 60 23.07 -11.56 8.93
N ASP A 61 24.08 -11.51 9.78
CA ASP A 61 24.18 -12.36 10.99
C ASP A 61 23.63 -11.61 12.20
N ASN A 62 24.17 -10.41 12.46
CA ASN A 62 23.82 -9.61 13.63
C ASN A 62 23.65 -8.14 13.25
N VAL A 63 22.63 -7.49 13.80
CA VAL A 63 22.45 -6.04 13.74
C VAL A 63 22.42 -5.48 15.15
N THR A 64 23.25 -4.48 15.42
CA THR A 64 23.24 -3.74 16.68
C THR A 64 22.99 -2.27 16.40
N ILE A 65 21.86 -1.75 16.88
CA ILE A 65 21.47 -0.35 16.76
C ILE A 65 21.54 0.29 18.14
N LYS A 66 22.31 1.37 18.26
CA LYS A 66 22.31 2.23 19.45
C LYS A 66 21.45 3.45 19.18
N ILE A 67 20.57 3.75 20.12
CA ILE A 67 19.66 4.88 20.06
C ILE A 67 19.82 5.76 21.30
N LYS A 68 19.65 7.07 21.14
CA LYS A 68 19.91 8.07 22.18
C LYS A 68 18.78 9.10 22.27
N GLU A 69 18.44 9.51 23.48
CA GLU A 69 17.51 10.60 23.80
C GLU A 69 18.12 11.40 24.97
N GLY A 70 18.75 12.54 24.67
CA GLY A 70 19.51 13.29 25.67
C GLY A 70 20.62 12.43 26.29
N SER A 71 20.59 12.21 27.60
CA SER A 71 21.54 11.33 28.31
C SER A 71 21.18 9.85 28.28
N LYS A 72 19.96 9.49 27.87
CA LYS A 72 19.48 8.09 27.88
C LYS A 72 19.92 7.37 26.62
N THR A 73 20.55 6.22 26.77
CA THR A 73 20.94 5.34 25.66
C THR A 73 20.27 3.98 25.77
N LYS A 74 19.77 3.45 24.65
CA LYS A 74 19.27 2.07 24.54
C LYS A 74 19.94 1.35 23.38
N THR A 75 19.94 0.02 23.44
CA THR A 75 20.49 -0.82 22.38
C THR A 75 19.44 -1.83 21.94
N ILE A 76 19.24 -1.91 20.63
CA ILE A 76 18.44 -2.93 19.95
C ILE A 76 19.45 -3.87 19.27
N LYS A 77 19.41 -5.15 19.61
CA LYS A 77 20.19 -6.19 18.94
C LYS A 77 19.26 -7.17 18.24
N VAL A 78 19.60 -7.55 17.02
CA VAL A 78 18.90 -8.59 16.26
C VAL A 78 19.92 -9.61 15.81
N VAL A 79 19.63 -10.88 16.06
CA VAL A 79 20.45 -12.00 15.60
C VAL A 79 19.62 -12.87 14.67
N SER A 80 20.12 -13.07 13.45
CA SER A 80 19.55 -14.02 12.50
C SER A 80 20.12 -15.41 12.81
N LYS A 81 19.26 -16.33 13.21
CA LYS A 81 19.61 -17.73 13.44
C LYS A 81 19.05 -18.55 12.30
N PHE A 82 19.92 -18.94 11.38
CA PHE A 82 19.62 -19.96 10.40
C PHE A 82 19.93 -21.33 10.99
N ASP A 83 19.00 -22.27 10.82
CA ASP A 83 19.16 -23.65 11.25
C ASP A 83 18.97 -24.50 10.00
N ILE A 84 19.96 -25.33 9.65
CA ILE A 84 19.95 -26.16 8.42
C ILE A 84 18.74 -27.09 8.41
N THR A 85 18.19 -27.42 9.59
CA THR A 85 16.99 -28.26 9.75
C THR A 85 15.67 -27.51 9.55
N LYS A 86 15.70 -26.17 9.51
CA LYS A 86 14.52 -25.31 9.41
C LYS A 86 14.53 -24.56 8.09
N ALA A 87 13.38 -24.53 7.41
CA ALA A 87 13.24 -23.88 6.12
C ALA A 87 13.40 -22.35 6.16
N LEU A 88 13.21 -21.73 7.33
CA LEU A 88 13.19 -20.27 7.49
C LEU A 88 13.99 -19.84 8.74
N PRO A 89 14.65 -18.67 8.69
CA PRO A 89 15.45 -18.17 9.81
C PRO A 89 14.58 -17.72 10.99
N THR A 90 15.17 -17.76 12.18
CA THR A 90 14.58 -17.20 13.41
C THR A 90 15.32 -15.92 13.78
N PHE A 91 14.59 -14.86 14.07
CA PHE A 91 15.15 -13.58 14.49
C PHE A 91 14.99 -13.41 16.01
N GLU A 92 16.11 -13.27 16.72
CA GLU A 92 16.14 -12.96 18.15
C GLU A 92 16.38 -11.46 18.34
N TYR A 93 15.36 -10.75 18.80
CA TYR A 93 15.42 -9.34 19.15
C TYR A 93 15.71 -9.19 20.65
N THR A 94 16.77 -8.47 20.99
CA THR A 94 17.08 -8.05 22.36
C THR A 94 17.00 -6.54 22.45
N ILE A 95 16.00 -6.04 23.16
CA ILE A 95 15.80 -4.60 23.42
C ILE A 95 16.14 -4.35 24.89
N SER A 96 17.31 -3.76 25.13
CA SER A 96 17.87 -3.56 26.48
C SER A 96 17.99 -4.86 27.29
N ARG A 97 16.94 -5.25 28.03
CA ARG A 97 16.89 -6.47 28.88
C ARG A 97 15.83 -7.48 28.43
N LYS A 98 14.91 -7.10 27.54
CA LYS A 98 13.84 -7.96 27.07
C LYS A 98 14.28 -8.70 25.81
N LYS A 99 13.95 -9.99 25.73
CA LYS A 99 14.20 -10.84 24.57
C LYS A 99 12.89 -11.23 23.91
N TYR A 100 12.86 -11.14 22.59
CA TYR A 100 11.74 -11.52 21.74
C TYR A 100 12.28 -12.46 20.66
N ILE A 101 11.64 -13.61 20.47
CA ILE A 101 12.05 -14.59 19.47
C ILE A 101 10.91 -14.70 18.47
N ILE A 102 11.18 -14.27 17.25
CA ILE A 102 10.21 -14.28 16.16
C ILE A 102 10.72 -15.19 15.08
N ARG A 103 9.90 -16.17 14.71
CA ARG A 103 10.21 -17.10 13.63
C ARG A 103 9.64 -16.56 12.34
N SER A 104 10.46 -16.49 11.30
CA SER A 104 9.92 -16.24 9.97
C SER A 104 9.12 -17.47 9.53
N PHE A 105 7.88 -17.27 9.11
CA PHE A 105 7.00 -18.35 8.65
C PHE A 105 6.30 -17.95 7.35
N GLU A 106 6.20 -18.88 6.41
CA GLU A 106 5.16 -18.81 5.39
C GLU A 106 3.81 -19.13 6.06
N ASP A 107 3.01 -18.10 6.30
CA ASP A 107 1.74 -18.10 7.06
C ASP A 107 0.82 -19.29 6.70
N ARG A 108 0.83 -19.75 5.45
CA ARG A 108 -0.11 -20.74 4.93
C ARG A 108 0.00 -22.14 5.55
N ARG A 109 1.11 -22.52 6.21
CA ARG A 109 1.35 -23.89 6.72
C ARG A 109 1.10 -24.09 8.22
N LEU A 110 0.76 -23.05 8.98
CA LEU A 110 0.63 -23.15 10.44
C LEU A 110 -0.82 -23.44 10.90
N PRO A 111 -0.99 -24.24 11.98
CA PRO A 111 -2.27 -24.35 12.70
C PRO A 111 -2.74 -22.99 13.24
N ILE A 112 -4.06 -22.75 13.23
CA ILE A 112 -4.69 -21.45 13.57
C ILE A 112 -4.26 -20.92 14.95
N TYR A 113 -4.14 -21.81 15.96
CA TYR A 113 -3.74 -21.41 17.30
C TYR A 113 -2.30 -20.89 17.39
N MET A 114 -1.39 -21.41 16.54
CA MET A 114 -0.01 -20.92 16.47
C MET A 114 0.07 -19.57 15.77
N ARG A 115 -0.77 -19.34 14.76
CA ARG A 115 -0.83 -18.05 14.04
C ARG A 115 -1.24 -16.92 14.96
N ARG A 116 -2.26 -17.13 15.80
CA ARG A 116 -2.72 -16.10 16.75
C ARG A 116 -1.61 -15.70 17.73
N LYS A 117 -0.96 -16.69 18.36
CA LYS A 117 0.15 -16.42 19.27
C LYS A 117 1.31 -15.68 18.58
N TYR A 118 1.65 -16.09 17.35
CA TYR A 118 2.67 -15.42 16.56
C TYR A 118 2.32 -13.97 16.26
N GLN A 119 1.09 -13.70 15.82
CA GLN A 119 0.60 -12.33 15.58
C GLN A 119 0.68 -11.48 16.85
N GLU A 120 0.25 -12.02 17.99
CA GLU A 120 0.36 -11.33 19.28
C GLU A 120 1.82 -11.02 19.66
N ASP A 121 2.75 -11.95 19.43
CA ASP A 121 4.18 -11.75 19.75
C ASP A 121 4.83 -10.71 18.82
N VAL A 122 4.48 -10.72 17.54
CA VAL A 122 4.91 -9.71 16.55
C VAL A 122 4.36 -8.33 16.92
N GLU A 123 3.07 -8.24 17.23
CA GLU A 123 2.43 -6.98 17.62
C GLU A 123 3.05 -6.40 18.90
N LYS A 124 3.30 -7.23 19.92
CA LYS A 124 4.00 -6.81 21.14
C LYS A 124 5.38 -6.23 20.84
N LEU A 125 6.16 -6.87 19.97
CA LEU A 125 7.48 -6.35 19.61
C LEU A 125 7.36 -5.04 18.83
N LYS A 126 6.44 -4.98 17.86
CA LYS A 126 6.19 -3.78 17.06
C LYS A 126 5.85 -2.58 17.94
N LEU A 127 4.93 -2.75 18.89
CA LEU A 127 4.58 -1.72 19.87
C LEU A 127 5.77 -1.28 20.72
N GLU A 128 6.70 -2.17 21.07
CA GLU A 128 7.90 -1.80 21.81
C GLU A 128 8.92 -1.03 20.95
N LEU A 129 9.03 -1.36 19.65
CA LEU A 129 9.86 -0.61 18.70
C LEU A 129 9.29 0.78 18.39
N ASP A 130 7.97 0.88 18.18
CA ASP A 130 7.27 2.14 17.91
C ASP A 130 7.40 3.14 19.08
N LYS A 131 7.47 2.65 20.33
CA LYS A 131 7.76 3.51 21.49
C LYS A 131 9.17 4.11 21.48
N LEU A 132 10.11 3.47 20.78
CA LEU A 132 11.51 3.87 20.77
C LEU A 132 11.81 4.86 19.65
N VAL A 133 11.37 4.56 18.42
CA VAL A 133 11.78 5.29 17.21
C VAL A 133 10.56 5.57 16.33
N ALA A 134 10.37 6.84 15.92
CA ALA A 134 9.39 7.18 14.89
C ALA A 134 10.02 6.86 13.55
N LEU A 135 9.63 5.74 12.97
CA LEU A 135 10.05 5.37 11.64
C LEU A 135 9.05 5.92 10.62
N SER A 136 9.55 6.78 9.75
CA SER A 136 8.86 7.13 8.51
C SER A 136 9.83 6.88 7.37
N SER A 137 9.37 6.20 6.33
CA SER A 137 10.16 5.97 5.13
C SER A 137 9.36 6.41 3.91
N LEU A 138 10.01 7.23 3.08
CA LEU A 138 9.48 7.60 1.78
C LEU A 138 10.38 6.94 0.73
N SER A 139 9.95 5.79 0.22
CA SER A 139 10.65 5.14 -0.89
C SER A 139 10.33 5.88 -2.18
N VAL A 140 11.27 6.70 -2.66
CA VAL A 140 11.26 7.17 -4.05
C VAL A 140 11.86 6.05 -4.92
N TYR A 141 11.11 4.95 -5.06
CA TYR A 141 11.38 3.73 -5.85
C TYR A 141 12.80 3.10 -5.84
N ARG A 142 12.88 1.91 -5.23
CA ARG A 142 13.31 0.64 -5.85
C ARG A 142 12.46 -0.43 -5.17
N LEU A 143 11.72 -1.21 -5.97
CA LEU A 143 10.83 -2.29 -5.53
C LEU A 143 11.39 -3.01 -4.30
N ARG A 144 10.72 -2.86 -3.16
CA ARG A 144 10.95 -3.71 -1.99
C ARG A 144 10.37 -5.07 -2.37
N SER A 145 11.13 -6.13 -2.23
CA SER A 145 10.76 -7.48 -2.73
C SER A 145 9.60 -8.16 -1.99
N GLY A 146 8.83 -7.41 -1.19
CA GLY A 146 7.52 -7.82 -0.64
C GLY A 146 6.38 -6.81 -0.86
N GLU A 147 6.62 -5.68 -1.57
CA GLU A 147 5.56 -4.75 -2.03
C GLU A 147 5.21 -4.98 -3.50
N ASP A 148 5.41 -6.20 -3.99
CA ASP A 148 4.74 -6.63 -5.20
C ASP A 148 3.25 -6.64 -4.88
N PHE A 149 2.48 -5.78 -5.55
CA PHE A 149 1.02 -5.84 -5.51
C PHE A 149 0.61 -7.18 -6.14
N GLU A 150 0.55 -8.24 -5.32
CA GLU A 150 -0.06 -9.51 -5.71
C GLU A 150 -1.55 -9.26 -5.91
N ILE A 151 -1.94 -8.93 -7.14
CA ILE A 151 -3.35 -8.95 -7.52
C ILE A 151 -3.68 -10.43 -7.77
N ARG A 152 -4.40 -11.02 -6.82
CA ARG A 152 -4.95 -12.38 -6.95
C ARG A 152 -6.07 -12.36 -7.97
N ASP A 153 -5.83 -12.95 -9.12
CA ASP A 153 -6.85 -13.24 -10.11
C ASP A 153 -7.24 -14.72 -10.09
N LYS A 154 -8.37 -15.09 -10.73
CA LYS A 154 -8.85 -16.50 -10.79
C LYS A 154 -7.85 -17.48 -11.44
N TYR A 155 -6.82 -16.98 -12.12
CA TYR A 155 -5.82 -17.76 -12.86
C TYR A 155 -4.41 -17.73 -12.24
N GLY A 156 -4.22 -17.14 -11.05
CA GLY A 156 -2.92 -17.10 -10.34
C GLY A 156 -2.51 -15.70 -9.88
N SER A 157 -1.40 -15.62 -9.13
CA SER A 157 -0.76 -14.34 -8.79
C SER A 157 0.08 -13.85 -9.97
N LYS A 158 -0.24 -12.67 -10.50
CA LYS A 158 0.63 -11.95 -11.44
C LYS A 158 1.31 -10.82 -10.69
N LEU A 159 2.65 -10.79 -10.79
CA LEU A 159 3.44 -9.63 -10.41
C LEU A 159 3.14 -8.51 -11.42
N ILE A 160 2.43 -7.47 -10.98
CA ILE A 160 2.15 -6.30 -11.81
C ILE A 160 2.97 -5.14 -11.26
N ASN A 161 3.73 -4.50 -12.15
CA ASN A 161 4.47 -3.30 -11.83
C ASN A 161 3.50 -2.22 -11.31
N PRO A 162 3.75 -1.63 -10.13
CA PRO A 162 2.85 -0.65 -9.51
C PRO A 162 2.61 0.60 -10.36
N VAL A 163 3.54 0.98 -11.24
CA VAL A 163 3.31 2.06 -12.22
C VAL A 163 2.24 1.66 -13.22
N ASP A 164 2.34 0.45 -13.76
CA ASP A 164 1.38 -0.08 -14.73
C ASP A 164 0.01 -0.27 -14.09
N TYR A 165 -0.04 -0.76 -12.84
CA TYR A 165 -1.28 -0.82 -12.06
C TYR A 165 -1.92 0.56 -11.88
N ARG A 166 -1.12 1.57 -11.52
CA ARG A 166 -1.64 2.93 -11.33
C ARG A 166 -2.09 3.56 -12.65
N LEU A 167 -1.37 3.30 -13.74
CA LEU A 167 -1.75 3.71 -15.09
C LEU A 167 -3.07 3.05 -15.51
N GLU A 168 -3.23 1.75 -15.27
CA GLU A 168 -4.45 1.02 -15.56
C GLU A 168 -5.64 1.57 -14.76
N GLN A 169 -5.44 1.83 -13.46
CA GLN A 169 -6.46 2.43 -12.60
C GLN A 169 -6.85 3.84 -13.10
N LEU A 170 -5.88 4.64 -13.53
CA LEU A 170 -6.13 5.97 -14.09
C LEU A 170 -6.88 5.88 -15.42
N LEU A 171 -6.51 4.96 -16.30
CA LEU A 171 -7.19 4.70 -17.57
C LEU A 171 -8.64 4.28 -17.33
N GLN A 172 -8.90 3.37 -16.38
CA GLN A 172 -10.27 2.96 -16.04
C GLN A 172 -11.11 4.14 -15.53
N ASN A 173 -10.54 4.99 -14.68
CA ASN A 173 -11.23 6.18 -14.16
C ASN A 173 -11.48 7.21 -15.26
N LEU A 174 -10.52 7.41 -16.17
CA LEU A 174 -10.66 8.29 -17.33
C LEU A 174 -11.79 7.81 -18.25
N THR A 175 -11.85 6.51 -18.54
CA THR A 175 -12.90 5.91 -19.39
C THR A 175 -14.28 6.09 -18.77
N LYS A 176 -14.42 5.86 -17.45
CA LYS A 176 -15.68 6.13 -16.73
C LYS A 176 -16.09 7.59 -16.82
N TYR A 177 -15.13 8.50 -16.68
CA TYR A 177 -15.38 9.93 -16.78
C TYR A 177 -15.79 10.34 -18.20
N GLN A 178 -15.15 9.80 -19.24
CA GLN A 178 -15.54 10.04 -20.64
C GLN A 178 -16.96 9.53 -20.93
N LEU A 179 -17.32 8.34 -20.42
CA LEU A 179 -18.68 7.81 -20.57
C LEU A 179 -19.72 8.73 -19.92
N TYR A 180 -19.43 9.20 -18.70
CA TYR A 180 -20.27 10.16 -17.99
C TYR A 180 -20.45 11.48 -18.77
N LEU A 181 -19.37 12.03 -19.34
CA LEU A 181 -19.43 13.22 -20.18
C LEU A 181 -20.26 13.00 -21.45
N SER A 182 -20.09 11.86 -22.11
CA SER A 182 -20.86 11.48 -23.31
C SER A 182 -22.36 11.35 -23.01
N GLN A 183 -22.71 10.80 -21.85
CA GLN A 183 -24.11 10.72 -21.42
C GLN A 183 -24.69 12.11 -21.17
N ARG A 184 -23.97 12.98 -20.45
CA ARG A 184 -24.40 14.38 -20.25
C ARG A 184 -24.57 15.14 -21.57
N ALA A 185 -23.67 14.96 -22.53
CA ALA A 185 -23.77 15.61 -23.83
C ALA A 185 -25.02 15.15 -24.60
N ARG A 186 -25.39 13.87 -24.51
CA ARG A 186 -26.62 13.32 -25.08
C ARG A 186 -27.87 13.89 -24.40
N ASP A 187 -27.87 13.97 -23.07
CA ASP A 187 -28.99 14.53 -22.32
C ASP A 187 -29.23 16.01 -22.68
N VAL A 188 -28.16 16.79 -22.79
CA VAL A 188 -28.23 18.20 -23.22
C VAL A 188 -28.75 18.31 -24.66
N SER A 189 -28.23 17.49 -25.57
CA SER A 189 -28.69 17.47 -26.97
C SER A 189 -30.17 17.10 -27.09
N ALA A 190 -30.62 16.08 -26.36
CA ALA A 190 -32.01 15.64 -26.35
C ALA A 190 -32.95 16.74 -25.78
N LYS A 191 -32.51 17.43 -24.73
CA LYS A 191 -33.25 18.55 -24.16
C LYS A 191 -33.36 19.71 -25.14
N LEU A 192 -32.26 20.09 -25.79
CA LEU A 192 -32.25 21.12 -26.82
C LEU A 192 -33.16 20.76 -28.00
N GLN A 193 -33.09 19.53 -28.50
CA GLN A 193 -33.97 19.04 -29.58
C GLN A 193 -35.45 19.14 -29.18
N LYS A 194 -35.78 18.75 -27.94
CA LYS A 194 -37.15 18.87 -27.41
C LYS A 194 -37.60 20.33 -27.32
N GLU A 195 -36.74 21.23 -26.86
CA GLU A 195 -37.03 22.67 -26.76
C GLU A 195 -37.21 23.31 -28.14
N VAL A 196 -36.36 22.97 -29.11
CA VAL A 196 -36.47 23.46 -30.50
C VAL A 196 -37.76 22.93 -31.15
N LEU A 197 -38.06 21.63 -31.01
CA LEU A 197 -39.29 21.05 -31.55
C LEU A 197 -40.53 21.71 -30.91
N ALA A 198 -40.51 21.90 -29.58
CA ALA A 198 -41.58 22.62 -28.89
C ALA A 198 -41.73 24.05 -29.41
N SER A 199 -40.63 24.76 -29.70
CA SER A 199 -40.68 26.11 -30.28
C SER A 199 -41.20 26.15 -31.73
N ILE A 200 -41.08 25.06 -32.49
CA ILE A 200 -41.64 24.95 -33.85
C ILE A 200 -43.13 24.58 -33.79
N LEU A 201 -43.49 23.63 -32.92
CA LEU A 201 -44.86 23.13 -32.77
C LEU A 201 -45.78 24.12 -32.05
N TYR A 202 -45.25 24.90 -31.10
CA TYR A 202 -45.97 25.99 -30.43
C TYR A 202 -45.47 27.30 -31.02
N SER A 203 -45.90 27.56 -32.25
CA SER A 203 -45.66 28.85 -32.87
C SER A 203 -46.53 29.90 -32.16
N LYS A 204 -46.10 31.17 -32.16
CA LYS A 204 -46.91 32.27 -31.61
C LYS A 204 -48.27 32.46 -32.32
N GLU A 205 -48.52 31.74 -33.41
CA GLU A 205 -49.78 31.76 -34.16
C GLU A 205 -50.82 30.77 -33.60
N ASP A 206 -50.43 29.80 -32.77
CA ASP A 206 -51.37 28.84 -32.14
C ASP A 206 -52.11 29.41 -30.91
N GLY A 207 -51.93 30.71 -30.65
CA GLY A 207 -52.51 31.39 -29.49
C GLY A 207 -53.94 31.87 -29.68
N ILE A 208 -54.47 31.96 -30.89
CA ILE A 208 -55.80 32.54 -31.16
C ILE A 208 -56.36 31.92 -32.45
N ASP A 209 -57.09 30.81 -32.35
CA ASP A 209 -58.40 30.64 -32.99
C ASP A 209 -59.00 29.22 -32.79
N ASP A 210 -60.16 29.23 -32.14
CA ASP A 210 -61.36 28.45 -32.43
C ASP A 210 -61.39 26.90 -32.40
N THR A 211 -62.05 26.41 -31.34
CA THR A 211 -63.07 25.35 -31.36
C THR A 211 -62.71 24.02 -32.01
N PHE A 212 -62.16 23.08 -31.22
CA PHE A 212 -62.50 21.67 -31.39
C PHE A 212 -62.96 21.08 -30.06
N ASN A 213 -64.28 20.97 -29.95
CA ASN A 213 -64.98 20.36 -28.83
C ASN A 213 -64.77 18.83 -28.90
N PHE A 214 -63.64 18.34 -28.41
CA PHE A 214 -63.41 16.89 -28.24
C PHE A 214 -64.09 16.42 -26.95
N SER A 215 -65.29 15.85 -27.09
CA SER A 215 -65.92 15.10 -26.00
C SER A 215 -65.08 13.83 -25.71
N PHE A 216 -64.25 13.90 -24.69
CA PHE A 216 -63.44 12.79 -24.22
C PHE A 216 -64.32 11.73 -23.54
N ASP A 217 -64.46 10.56 -24.17
CA ASP A 217 -65.16 9.40 -23.60
C ASP A 217 -64.17 8.32 -23.17
N LYS A 218 -63.93 8.29 -21.85
CA LYS A 218 -62.96 7.43 -21.16
C LYS A 218 -63.21 5.93 -21.34
N GLU A 219 -64.46 5.51 -21.57
CA GLU A 219 -64.84 4.10 -21.75
C GLU A 219 -64.47 3.57 -23.15
N LYS A 220 -64.42 4.46 -24.15
CA LYS A 220 -64.10 4.11 -25.53
C LYS A 220 -62.59 3.93 -25.73
N GLU A 221 -61.77 4.80 -25.14
CA GLU A 221 -60.31 4.70 -25.27
C GLU A 221 -59.74 3.49 -24.52
N ARG A 222 -60.31 3.10 -23.38
CA ARG A 222 -59.83 1.94 -22.61
C ARG A 222 -59.98 0.61 -23.35
N ARG A 223 -60.94 0.50 -24.28
CA ARG A 223 -61.15 -0.70 -25.10
C ARG A 223 -60.18 -0.83 -26.27
N ASN A 224 -59.59 0.26 -26.73
CA ASN A 224 -58.60 0.25 -27.80
C ASN A 224 -57.17 -0.03 -27.32
N LEU A 225 -56.97 -0.25 -26.02
CA LEU A 225 -55.68 -0.51 -25.37
C LEU A 225 -55.48 -1.98 -24.94
N ILE A 226 -56.33 -2.90 -25.42
CA ILE A 226 -56.14 -4.35 -25.28
C ILE A 226 -55.80 -4.95 -26.64
#